data_AF-A0A0B8QFD3-F1
#
_entry.id   AF-A0A0B8QFD3-F1
#
_cell.length_a   1.000
_cell.length_b   1.000
_cell.length_c   1.000
_cell.angle_alpha   90.00
_cell.angle_beta   90.00
_cell.angle_gamma   90.00
#
_symmetry.space_group_name_H-M   'P 1'
#
loop_
_entity.id
_entity.type
_entity.pdbx_description
1 polymer ?
#
loop_
_entity_poly.entity_id
_entity_poly.type
_entity_poly.pdbx_seq_one_letter_code
_entity_poly.pdbx_strand_id
1 'polypeptide(L)'
;MATSLYASLLAAWMLYLAFQVIKQRRKHRISHADGEVEDLKVARGAHSNATEYIPIALILLFLAEYNGLDTPLVHMLGLSLVVGRVMHGLSILSKKFKGRYWGMILTLIPICSLAVINIGLSLF
;
A
#
# COMPACT_ATOMS: atom_id res chain seq x y z
N MET A 1 17.90 1.23 -9.73
CA MET A 1 16.96 1.95 -8.86
C MET A 1 16.35 0.97 -7.87
N ALA A 2 16.56 1.16 -6.57
CA ALA A 2 15.99 0.36 -5.50
C ALA A 2 14.45 0.45 -5.44
N THR A 3 13.87 1.57 -5.88
CA THR A 3 12.42 1.76 -5.91
C THR A 3 11.70 0.69 -6.76
N SER A 4 12.33 0.18 -7.83
CA SER A 4 11.69 -0.83 -8.69
C SER A 4 11.39 -2.13 -7.93
N LEU A 5 12.26 -2.54 -6.99
CA LEU A 5 12.01 -3.68 -6.12
C LEU A 5 10.72 -3.49 -5.31
N TYR A 6 10.58 -2.34 -4.65
CA TYR A 6 9.42 -2.04 -3.82
C TYR A 6 8.15 -1.88 -4.64
N ALA A 7 8.25 -1.29 -5.83
CA ALA A 7 7.16 -1.20 -6.78
C ALA A 7 6.66 -2.59 -7.20
N SER A 8 7.57 -3.51 -7.54
CA SER A 8 7.22 -4.89 -7.89
C SER A 8 6.57 -5.66 -6.72
N LEU A 9 7.12 -5.54 -5.51
CA LEU A 9 6.57 -6.19 -4.32
C LEU A 9 5.17 -5.66 -3.98
N LEU A 10 4.98 -4.35 -3.99
CA LEU A 10 3.69 -3.73 -3.71
C LEU A 10 2.67 -3.98 -4.83
N ALA A 11 3.10 -4.07 -6.09
CA ALA A 11 2.24 -4.48 -7.20
C ALA A 11 1.76 -5.92 -7.02
N ALA A 12 2.65 -6.86 -6.68
CA ALA A 12 2.27 -8.24 -6.37
C ALA A 12 1.27 -8.30 -5.20
N TRP A 13 1.46 -7.46 -4.18
CA TRP A 13 0.51 -7.34 -3.06
C TRP A 13 -0.86 -6.79 -3.49
N MET A 14 -0.89 -5.74 -4.33
CA MET A 14 -2.15 -5.22 -4.88
C MET A 14 -2.88 -6.26 -5.72
N LEU A 15 -2.16 -7.04 -6.52
CA LEU A 15 -2.73 -8.16 -7.29
C LEU A 15 -3.33 -9.23 -6.38
N TYR A 16 -2.64 -9.61 -5.30
CA TYR A 16 -3.18 -10.52 -4.30
C TYR A 16 -4.51 -10.02 -3.72
N LEU A 17 -4.59 -8.74 -3.34
CA LEU A 17 -5.82 -8.14 -2.82
C LEU A 17 -6.93 -8.08 -3.88
N ALA A 18 -6.58 -7.78 -5.13
CA ALA A 18 -7.52 -7.82 -6.25
C ALA A 18 -8.10 -9.23 -6.45
N PHE A 19 -7.27 -10.27 -6.35
CA PHE A 19 -7.75 -11.65 -6.42
C PHE A 19 -8.70 -12.01 -5.26
N GLN A 20 -8.50 -11.46 -4.05
CA GLN A 20 -9.47 -11.63 -2.97
C GLN A 20 -10.82 -11.01 -3.33
N VAL A 21 -10.85 -9.80 -3.92
CA VAL A 21 -12.09 -9.18 -4.41
C VAL A 21 -12.76 -10.05 -5.49
N ILE A 22 -11.99 -10.49 -6.49
CA ILE A 22 -12.49 -11.33 -7.59
C ILE A 22 -13.08 -12.64 -7.06
N LYS A 23 -12.39 -13.29 -6.12
CA LYS A 23 -12.85 -14.52 -5.46
C LYS A 23 -14.22 -14.31 -4.80
N GLN A 24 -14.39 -13.22 -4.04
CA GLN A 24 -15.65 -12.95 -3.35
C GLN A 24 -16.77 -12.57 -4.33
N ARG A 25 -16.48 -11.84 -5.41
CA ARG A 25 -17.47 -11.54 -6.46
C ARG A 25 -17.99 -12.80 -7.15
N ARG A 26 -17.07 -13.71 -7.53
CA ARG A 26 -17.44 -14.98 -8.17
C ARG A 26 -18.24 -15.88 -7.23
N LYS A 27 -17.81 -15.99 -5.97
CA LYS A 27 -18.49 -16.81 -4.94
C LYS A 27 -19.94 -16.37 -4.72
N HIS A 28 -20.20 -15.07 -4.67
CA HIS A 28 -21.53 -14.53 -4.35
C HIS A 28 -22.33 -14.07 -5.58
N ARG A 29 -21.77 -14.21 -6.80
CA ARG A 29 -22.38 -13.81 -8.08
C ARG A 29 -22.80 -12.32 -8.12
N ILE A 30 -21.94 -11.45 -7.60
CA ILE A 30 -22.18 -9.99 -7.52
C ILE A 30 -21.39 -9.26 -8.61
N SER A 31 -22.09 -8.61 -9.54
CA SER A 31 -21.49 -7.83 -10.62
C SER A 31 -21.05 -6.43 -10.18
N HIS A 32 -21.89 -5.70 -9.43
CA HIS A 32 -21.65 -4.31 -9.04
C HIS A 32 -21.70 -4.11 -7.53
N ALA A 33 -21.07 -3.02 -7.05
CA ALA A 33 -20.98 -2.68 -5.63
C ALA A 33 -20.47 -3.87 -4.78
N ASP A 34 -21.06 -4.08 -3.61
CA ASP A 34 -20.76 -5.17 -2.68
C ASP A 34 -21.94 -6.11 -2.40
N GLY A 35 -23.12 -5.81 -2.93
CA GLY A 35 -24.33 -6.63 -2.78
C GLY A 35 -24.66 -6.97 -1.32
N GLU A 36 -24.32 -6.09 -0.38
CA GLU A 36 -24.48 -6.30 1.07
C GLU A 36 -23.72 -7.52 1.63
N VAL A 37 -22.77 -8.07 0.88
CA VAL A 37 -21.94 -9.19 1.32
C VAL A 37 -20.73 -8.68 2.08
N GLU A 38 -20.71 -8.93 3.38
CA GLU A 38 -19.67 -8.47 4.30
C GLU A 38 -18.25 -8.86 3.86
N ASP A 39 -18.05 -10.11 3.42
CA ASP A 39 -16.72 -10.56 2.96
C ASP A 39 -16.25 -9.82 1.70
N LEU A 40 -17.17 -9.41 0.83
CA LEU A 40 -16.86 -8.59 -0.34
C LEU A 40 -16.58 -7.13 0.07
N LYS A 41 -17.33 -6.58 1.03
CA LYS A 41 -17.05 -5.25 1.62
C LYS A 41 -15.64 -5.20 2.20
N VAL A 42 -15.26 -6.21 2.97
CA VAL A 42 -13.93 -6.31 3.60
C VAL A 42 -12.82 -6.45 2.56
N ALA A 43 -12.97 -7.35 1.58
CA ALA A 43 -11.98 -7.53 0.52
C ALA A 43 -11.81 -6.25 -0.32
N ARG A 44 -12.92 -5.58 -0.68
CA ARG A 44 -12.89 -4.30 -1.39
C ARG A 44 -12.22 -3.21 -0.55
N GLY A 45 -12.52 -3.13 0.75
CA GLY A 45 -11.89 -2.17 1.66
C GLY A 45 -10.37 -2.34 1.75
N ALA A 46 -9.89 -3.59 1.84
CA ALA A 46 -8.45 -3.88 1.83
C ALA A 46 -7.80 -3.43 0.51
N HIS A 47 -8.42 -3.74 -0.62
CA HIS A 47 -7.90 -3.41 -1.94
C HIS A 47 -7.96 -1.90 -2.23
N SER A 48 -9.09 -1.22 -1.96
CA SER A 48 -9.27 0.23 -2.14
C SER A 48 -8.21 1.01 -1.39
N ASN A 49 -8.02 0.68 -0.10
CA ASN A 49 -7.00 1.31 0.70
C ASN A 49 -5.58 1.06 0.12
N ALA A 50 -5.30 -0.13 -0.41
CA ALA A 50 -4.02 -0.38 -1.07
C ALA A 50 -3.84 0.49 -2.31
N THR A 51 -4.86 0.61 -3.16
CA THR A 51 -4.81 1.44 -4.37
C THR A 51 -4.78 2.94 -4.09
N GLU A 52 -5.25 3.39 -2.93
CA GLU A 52 -5.19 4.80 -2.51
C GLU A 52 -3.79 5.22 -2.03
N TYR A 53 -3.10 4.36 -1.27
CA TYR A 53 -1.83 4.73 -0.63
C TYR A 53 -0.58 4.24 -1.37
N ILE A 54 -0.61 3.07 -2.02
CA ILE A 54 0.59 2.49 -2.67
C ILE A 54 1.07 3.35 -3.84
N PRO A 55 0.22 3.81 -4.78
CA PRO A 55 0.69 4.55 -5.94
C PRO A 55 1.39 5.84 -5.55
N ILE A 56 0.80 6.65 -4.67
CA ILE A 56 1.41 7.90 -4.22
C ILE A 56 2.72 7.66 -3.45
N ALA A 57 2.77 6.61 -2.61
CA ALA A 57 3.99 6.26 -1.89
C ALA A 57 5.13 5.87 -2.84
N LEU A 58 4.84 5.08 -3.88
CA LEU A 58 5.83 4.67 -4.88
C LEU A 58 6.30 5.84 -5.75
N ILE A 59 5.40 6.75 -6.12
CA ILE A 59 5.76 7.98 -6.85
C ILE A 59 6.73 8.82 -6.01
N LEU A 60 6.41 9.05 -4.73
CA LEU A 60 7.26 9.82 -3.83
C LEU A 60 8.61 9.15 -3.57
N LEU A 61 8.64 7.82 -3.44
CA LEU A 61 9.88 7.05 -3.27
C LEU A 61 10.77 7.13 -4.51
N PHE A 62 10.17 6.99 -5.70
CA PHE A 62 10.86 7.13 -6.98
C PHE A 62 11.45 8.53 -7.13
N LEU A 63 10.65 9.57 -6.90
CA LEU A 63 11.10 10.95 -7.02
C LEU A 63 12.24 11.25 -6.04
N ALA A 64 12.15 10.75 -4.79
CA ALA A 64 13.21 10.94 -3.83
C ALA A 64 14.52 10.26 -4.27
N GLU A 65 14.46 8.99 -4.70
CA GLU A 65 15.63 8.27 -5.22
C GLU A 65 16.20 8.95 -6.47
N TYR A 66 15.34 9.39 -7.38
CA TYR A 66 15.72 10.07 -8.60
C TYR A 66 16.40 11.43 -8.32
N ASN A 67 15.94 12.15 -7.30
CA ASN A 67 16.54 13.40 -6.82
C ASN A 67 17.74 13.17 -5.87
N GLY A 68 18.30 11.96 -5.82
CA GLY A 68 19.55 11.67 -5.11
C GLY A 68 19.41 11.30 -3.64
N LEU A 69 18.23 10.90 -3.17
CA LEU A 69 18.10 10.33 -1.82
C LEU A 69 18.97 9.06 -1.68
N ASP A 70 19.76 9.01 -0.61
CA ASP A 70 20.65 7.90 -0.30
C ASP A 70 19.94 6.54 -0.36
N THR A 71 20.55 5.57 -1.06
CA THR A 71 19.96 4.24 -1.28
C THR A 71 19.58 3.50 0.01
N PRO A 72 20.34 3.57 1.13
CA PRO A 72 19.91 2.98 2.40
C PRO A 72 18.59 3.56 2.94
N LEU A 73 18.35 4.88 2.78
CA LEU A 73 17.09 5.52 3.20
C LEU A 73 15.93 5.07 2.31
N VAL A 74 16.17 4.95 0.99
CA VAL A 74 15.18 4.37 0.05
C VAL A 74 14.79 2.97 0.50
N HIS A 75 15.75 2.13 0.90
CA HIS A 75 15.47 0.79 1.39
C HIS A 75 14.68 0.77 2.70
N MET A 76 15.03 1.64 3.64
CA MET A 76 14.34 1.77 4.93
C MET A 76 12.86 2.16 4.74
N LEU A 77 12.61 3.21 3.94
CA LEU A 77 11.27 3.71 3.67
C LEU A 77 10.46 2.73 2.81
N GLY A 78 11.07 2.14 1.79
CA GLY A 78 10.45 1.12 0.94
C GLY A 78 10.06 -0.14 1.73
N LEU A 79 10.93 -0.62 2.63
CA LEU A 79 10.63 -1.78 3.48
C LEU A 79 9.50 -1.48 4.46
N SER A 80 9.51 -0.29 5.08
CA SER A 80 8.42 0.15 5.97
C SER A 80 7.07 0.15 5.23
N LEU A 81 7.04 0.67 3.99
CA LEU A 81 5.83 0.64 3.17
C LEU A 81 5.36 -0.80 2.91
N VAL A 82 6.24 -1.71 2.47
CA VAL A 82 5.86 -3.12 2.23
C VAL A 82 5.29 -3.77 3.48
N VAL A 83 5.99 -3.67 4.62
CA VAL A 83 5.55 -4.26 5.89
C VAL A 83 4.22 -3.64 6.34
N GLY A 84 4.09 -2.31 6.29
CA GLY A 84 2.87 -1.60 6.64
C GLY A 84 1.67 -2.02 5.81
N ARG A 85 1.83 -2.10 4.48
CA ARG A 85 0.76 -2.47 3.55
C ARG A 85 0.34 -3.93 3.69
N VAL A 86 1.29 -4.84 3.90
CA VAL A 86 0.98 -6.27 4.11
C VAL A 86 0.26 -6.46 5.44
N MET A 87 0.79 -5.90 6.53
CA MET A 87 0.18 -6.00 7.85
C MET A 87 -1.23 -5.37 7.88
N HIS A 88 -1.39 -4.18 7.28
CA HIS A 88 -2.68 -3.52 7.19
C HIS A 88 -3.69 -4.35 6.39
N GLY A 89 -3.34 -4.77 5.17
CA GLY A 89 -4.26 -5.55 4.31
C GLY A 89 -4.65 -6.89 4.94
N LEU A 90 -3.71 -7.64 5.52
CA LEU A 90 -4.02 -8.89 6.23
C LEU A 90 -4.92 -8.66 7.44
N SER A 91 -4.72 -7.57 8.18
CA SER A 91 -5.57 -7.23 9.34
C SER A 91 -6.99 -6.81 8.93
N ILE A 92 -7.16 -6.17 7.77
CA ILE A 92 -8.49 -5.91 7.21
C ILE A 92 -9.16 -7.24 6.86
N LEU A 93 -8.49 -8.09 6.06
CA LEU A 93 -9.03 -9.38 5.61
C LEU A 93 -9.39 -10.32 6.76
N SER A 94 -8.61 -10.31 7.85
CA SER A 94 -8.87 -11.11 9.05
C SER A 94 -9.80 -10.44 10.07
N LYS A 95 -10.35 -9.25 9.76
CA LYS A 95 -11.21 -8.45 10.65
C LYS A 95 -10.57 -8.13 12.02
N LYS A 96 -9.23 -8.06 12.09
CA LYS A 96 -8.46 -7.76 13.31
C LYS A 96 -8.08 -6.28 13.36
N PHE A 97 -8.36 -5.60 14.48
CA PHE A 97 -8.16 -4.15 14.59
C PHE A 97 -6.69 -3.73 14.79
N LYS A 98 -5.92 -4.42 15.65
CA LYS A 98 -4.55 -4.00 16.04
C LYS A 98 -3.59 -3.87 14.85
N GLY A 99 -3.64 -4.79 13.88
CA GLY A 99 -2.80 -4.74 12.69
C GLY A 99 -3.16 -3.60 11.73
N ARG A 100 -4.39 -3.08 11.80
CA ARG A 100 -4.84 -1.96 10.96
C ARG A 100 -4.13 -0.68 11.39
N TYR A 101 -4.12 -0.43 12.69
CA TYR A 101 -3.53 0.76 13.29
C TYR A 101 -2.02 0.85 13.01
N TRP A 102 -1.24 -0.15 13.42
CA TRP A 102 0.20 -0.16 13.19
C TRP A 102 0.55 -0.20 11.70
N GLY A 103 -0.27 -0.85 10.88
CA GLY A 103 -0.04 -0.94 9.44
C GLY A 103 -0.22 0.42 8.75
N MET A 104 -1.19 1.21 9.21
CA MET A 104 -1.35 2.59 8.74
C MET A 104 -0.20 3.48 9.20
N ILE A 105 0.27 3.37 10.44
CA ILE A 105 1.42 4.15 10.92
C ILE A 105 2.66 3.90 10.04
N LEU A 106 2.98 2.62 9.78
CA LEU A 106 4.10 2.24 8.92
C LEU A 106 3.92 2.62 7.45
N THR A 107 2.71 3.05 7.04
CA THR A 107 2.44 3.56 5.70
C THR A 107 2.50 5.09 5.65
N LEU A 108 1.85 5.75 6.60
CA LEU A 108 1.71 7.21 6.63
C LEU A 108 3.01 7.90 6.98
N ILE A 109 3.79 7.36 7.92
CA ILE A 109 5.09 7.96 8.29
C ILE A 109 6.01 8.04 7.06
N PRO A 110 6.27 6.95 6.30
CA PRO A 110 7.07 7.05 5.08
C PRO A 110 6.51 8.01 4.04
N ILE A 111 5.19 8.04 3.83
CA ILE A 111 4.57 8.98 2.88
C ILE A 111 4.84 10.43 3.30
N CYS A 112 4.62 10.77 4.57
CA CYS A 112 4.88 12.11 5.10
C CYS A 112 6.38 12.46 5.02
N SER A 113 7.26 11.55 5.43
CA SER A 113 8.71 11.74 5.34
C SER A 113 9.17 11.96 3.90
N LEU A 114 8.72 11.12 2.96
CA LEU A 114 9.06 11.26 1.55
C LEU A 114 8.53 12.57 0.96
N ALA A 115 7.33 13.02 1.34
CA ALA A 115 6.81 14.31 0.89
C ALA A 115 7.71 15.47 1.35
N VAL A 116 8.12 15.49 2.62
CA VAL A 116 9.03 16.52 3.16
C VAL A 116 10.40 16.45 2.51
N ILE A 117 10.96 15.25 2.37
CA ILE A 117 12.26 15.03 1.71
C ILE A 117 12.23 15.52 0.27
N ASN A 118 11.20 15.19 -0.50
CA ASN A 118 11.07 15.63 -1.90
C ASN A 118 10.96 17.16 -2.00
N ILE A 119 10.23 17.82 -1.11
CA ILE A 119 10.18 19.29 -1.06
C ILE A 119 11.59 19.84 -0.82
N GLY A 120 12.31 19.31 0.16
CA GLY A 120 13.70 19.72 0.43
C GLY A 120 14.64 19.52 -0.75
N LEU A 121 14.65 18.32 -1.35
CA LEU A 121 15.49 17.98 -2.49
C LEU A 121 15.14 18.78 -3.76
N SER A 122 13.88 19.23 -3.91
CA SER A 122 13.47 20.02 -5.09
C SER A 122 13.91 21.49 -5.06
N LEU A 123 14.37 21.99 -3.90
CA LEU A 123 14.70 23.40 -3.69
C LEU A 123 16.20 23.71 -3.83
N PHE A 124 17.05 22.70 -3.97
CA PHE A 124 18.51 22.81 -4.06
C PHE A 124 19.06 21.96 -5.21
#